data_AF-A0A353KSY2-F1
#
_entry.id   AF-A0A353KSY2-F1
#
_cell.length_a   1.000
_cell.length_b   1.000
_cell.length_c   1.000
_cell.angle_alpha   90.00
_cell.angle_beta   90.00
_cell.angle_gamma   90.00
#
_symmetry.space_group_name_H-M   'P 1'
#
loop_
_entity.id
_entity.type
_entity.pdbx_description
1 polymer ?
#
loop_
_entity_poly.entity_id
_entity_poly.type
_entity_poly.pdbx_seq_one_letter_code
_entity_poly.pdbx_strand_id
1 'polypeptide(L)'
;MKKTGFFKKAASALLACLIGTAAFTSCGSDSTSVKFWIYGSSDQLDMYTRLAEEFNRTYGAEHNINVITSQKPNGSYTQTVQVTAGSDNGPDVFVIYDNDMKSWIIGQYMCDISSDVEALTDIDLGDIMEKTYGRLLYDIETNTSNPGDALYGLPLDSQPTALYYNETMFKNAGIIVISVDEEDMDAWNAGEIADKNGQWKRDFPKLNGVKVPKKGFFRNISPYYYNGNKTKAWEKPLESEVLVFNNRIAMNWDEVEDISMIFTGKYNPKAGEEGKSNPVTKYGTEFGYFTEWWFNYGWSVGGDCLNDLTGSGDWNFSLLDPNPNYVVMKGTFTGRTGKVYQVGETIGFLDKMNILTVDGKDEVLVPDDYGDYYHAGTTDLAGIWSGITEEMAKEDPAIAEMPSTREAFQRYLKLGAATTADIDGESGLDISPNPNVVTARGSINYFFSQELAIVAQTSAYMADLSEQARRRGFEWDVAPLAVYKRYADPADPENDTVVAKGKQAGHSNAIAAVVRNGTTKKDKAVAFVKWVASPAGQLVRAKLGFFPNQKSLIGEVEFKKGIAPKNVT
;
A
#
# COMPACT_ATOMS: atom_id res chain seq x y z
N MET A 1 57.83 -22.09 -19.19
CA MET A 1 58.95 -21.18 -19.55
C MET A 1 58.96 -20.95 -21.05
N LYS A 2 58.81 -19.67 -21.48
CA LYS A 2 59.12 -19.09 -22.82
C LYS A 2 58.28 -19.65 -24.01
N LYS A 3 57.69 -18.85 -24.91
CA LYS A 3 57.84 -17.42 -25.26
C LYS A 3 56.59 -16.95 -26.04
N THR A 4 56.31 -15.67 -25.86
CA THR A 4 55.35 -14.77 -26.51
C THR A 4 55.68 -14.41 -27.98
N GLY A 5 54.68 -13.96 -28.74
CA GLY A 5 54.82 -12.99 -29.86
C GLY A 5 53.77 -13.18 -30.98
N PHE A 6 52.62 -12.47 -30.96
CA PHE A 6 52.31 -11.16 -31.60
C PHE A 6 52.03 -11.19 -33.12
N PHE A 7 50.76 -10.92 -33.49
CA PHE A 7 50.27 -9.83 -34.40
C PHE A 7 49.01 -10.17 -35.23
N LYS A 8 47.94 -9.44 -34.89
CA LYS A 8 46.81 -8.93 -35.68
C LYS A 8 46.67 -9.37 -37.15
N LYS A 9 45.47 -9.88 -37.50
CA LYS A 9 44.70 -9.42 -38.67
C LYS A 9 43.20 -9.42 -38.36
N ALA A 10 42.57 -8.29 -38.69
CA ALA A 10 41.15 -8.04 -38.68
C ALA A 10 40.46 -8.75 -39.86
N ALA A 11 39.19 -9.13 -39.69
CA ALA A 11 38.16 -9.10 -40.73
C ALA A 11 36.80 -9.39 -40.09
N SER A 12 36.03 -8.33 -39.87
CA SER A 12 34.58 -8.39 -39.73
C SER A 12 33.94 -8.72 -41.07
N ALA A 13 32.95 -9.62 -41.10
CA ALA A 13 31.79 -9.54 -41.99
C ALA A 13 30.81 -10.70 -41.76
N LEU A 14 29.59 -10.30 -41.38
CA LEU A 14 28.29 -10.88 -41.76
C LEU A 14 27.96 -12.33 -41.37
N LEU A 15 27.02 -12.45 -40.41
CA LEU A 15 25.76 -13.12 -40.74
C LEU A 15 24.60 -12.52 -39.92
N ALA A 16 23.71 -11.84 -40.65
CA ALA A 16 22.45 -11.31 -40.14
C ALA A 16 21.39 -12.41 -40.14
N CYS A 17 20.65 -12.53 -39.04
CA CYS A 17 19.35 -13.19 -39.01
C CYS A 17 18.39 -12.37 -38.13
N LEU A 18 17.61 -11.52 -38.82
CA LEU A 18 16.16 -11.34 -38.64
C LEU A 18 15.59 -11.54 -37.23
N ILE A 19 15.51 -10.44 -36.47
CA ILE A 19 14.39 -10.19 -35.55
C ILE A 19 13.85 -8.82 -35.95
N GLY A 20 12.57 -8.77 -36.34
CA GLY A 20 11.88 -7.57 -36.77
C GLY A 20 11.83 -6.54 -35.66
N THR A 21 12.70 -5.55 -35.76
CA THR A 21 12.61 -4.29 -35.04
C THR A 21 11.39 -3.53 -35.58
N ALA A 22 10.40 -3.31 -34.73
CA ALA A 22 9.52 -2.16 -34.89
C ALA A 22 10.43 -0.93 -34.83
N ALA A 23 10.64 -0.31 -35.99
CA ALA A 23 11.49 0.84 -36.15
C ALA A 23 10.85 2.03 -35.41
N PHE A 24 11.41 2.40 -34.27
CA PHE A 24 11.23 3.76 -33.74
C PHE A 24 11.91 4.72 -34.71
N THR A 25 11.09 5.48 -35.44
CA THR A 25 11.50 6.67 -36.17
C THR A 25 12.07 7.68 -35.17
N SER A 26 13.40 7.70 -35.03
CA SER A 26 14.14 8.80 -34.45
C SER A 26 14.05 10.01 -35.40
N CYS A 27 12.98 10.80 -35.29
CA CYS A 27 13.00 12.17 -35.82
C CYS A 27 13.91 13.03 -34.93
N GLY A 28 14.80 13.80 -35.58
CA GLY A 28 15.82 14.61 -34.94
C GLY A 28 15.25 15.49 -33.82
N SER A 29 15.89 15.42 -32.65
CA SER A 29 15.51 16.25 -31.50
C SER A 29 15.87 17.70 -31.80
N ASP A 30 14.84 18.55 -31.90
CA ASP A 30 15.03 19.99 -31.83
C ASP A 30 15.50 20.35 -30.41
N SER A 31 16.59 21.12 -30.32
CA SER A 31 17.22 21.53 -29.05
C SER A 31 16.27 22.25 -28.08
N THR A 32 15.12 22.71 -28.59
CA THR A 32 14.06 23.44 -27.91
C THR A 32 13.05 22.55 -27.16
N SER A 33 13.01 21.24 -27.43
CA SER A 33 12.03 20.31 -26.85
C SER A 33 12.33 19.98 -25.39
N VAL A 34 11.29 19.80 -24.57
CA VAL A 34 11.38 19.36 -23.17
C VAL A 34 11.74 17.87 -23.13
N LYS A 35 12.85 17.51 -22.48
CA LYS A 35 13.30 16.12 -22.34
C LYS A 35 12.65 15.48 -21.12
N PHE A 36 11.76 14.51 -21.33
CA PHE A 36 11.09 13.76 -20.27
C PHE A 36 11.72 12.37 -20.10
N TRP A 37 12.41 12.11 -19.00
CA TRP A 37 13.04 10.81 -18.74
C TRP A 37 12.12 9.90 -17.93
N ILE A 38 12.03 8.64 -18.39
CA ILE A 38 11.11 7.63 -17.86
C ILE A 38 11.81 6.28 -17.67
N TYR A 39 11.28 5.47 -16.76
CA TYR A 39 11.63 4.06 -16.53
C TYR A 39 10.42 3.32 -15.99
N GLY A 40 10.44 1.98 -16.00
CA GLY A 40 9.32 1.18 -15.51
C GLY A 40 9.12 -0.11 -16.29
N SER A 41 7.95 -0.74 -16.11
CA SER A 41 7.50 -1.86 -16.93
C SER A 41 7.14 -1.41 -18.35
N SER A 42 6.96 -2.36 -19.28
CA SER A 42 6.51 -2.03 -20.65
C SER A 42 5.19 -1.27 -20.67
N ASP A 43 4.25 -1.62 -19.79
CA ASP A 43 2.96 -0.96 -19.68
C ASP A 43 3.08 0.47 -19.14
N GLN A 44 3.95 0.71 -18.16
CA GLN A 44 4.21 2.07 -17.66
C GLN A 44 4.88 2.95 -18.73
N LEU A 45 5.85 2.39 -19.48
CA LEU A 45 6.56 3.12 -20.53
C LEU A 45 5.64 3.52 -21.69
N ASP A 46 4.72 2.63 -22.10
CA ASP A 46 3.67 2.94 -23.06
C ASP A 46 2.75 4.05 -22.53
N MET A 47 2.32 3.96 -21.27
CA MET A 47 1.49 4.98 -20.64
C MET A 47 2.16 6.36 -20.59
N TYR A 48 3.43 6.46 -20.17
CA TYR A 48 4.14 7.74 -20.17
C TYR A 48 4.32 8.32 -21.58
N THR A 49 4.54 7.46 -22.56
CA THR A 49 4.71 7.88 -23.97
C THR A 49 3.40 8.45 -24.51
N ARG A 50 2.26 7.77 -24.28
CA ARG A 50 0.94 8.25 -24.68
C ARG A 50 0.54 9.55 -24.00
N LEU A 51 0.93 9.74 -22.74
CA LEU A 51 0.73 11.02 -22.04
C LEU A 51 1.47 12.17 -22.72
N ALA A 52 2.74 11.98 -23.08
CA ALA A 52 3.52 13.00 -23.76
C ALA A 52 2.99 13.29 -25.17
N GLU A 53 2.57 12.25 -25.91
CA GLU A 53 1.94 12.39 -27.22
C GLU A 53 0.63 13.17 -27.15
N GLU A 54 -0.24 12.84 -26.18
CA GLU A 54 -1.52 13.53 -26.01
C GLU A 54 -1.32 14.98 -25.58
N PHE A 55 -0.37 15.26 -24.68
CA PHE A 55 0.03 16.62 -24.34
C PHE A 55 0.48 17.38 -25.60
N ASN A 56 1.42 16.84 -26.37
CA ASN A 56 1.95 17.48 -27.58
C ASN A 56 0.85 17.77 -28.62
N ARG A 57 -0.14 16.88 -28.74
CA ARG A 57 -1.26 17.02 -29.68
C ARG A 57 -2.29 18.06 -29.24
N THR A 58 -2.41 18.29 -27.94
CA THR A 58 -3.43 19.17 -27.34
C THR A 58 -2.78 20.46 -26.84
N TYR A 59 -2.55 20.56 -25.52
CA TYR A 59 -1.99 21.74 -24.88
C TYR A 59 -0.63 22.15 -25.47
N GLY A 60 0.24 21.19 -25.76
CA GLY A 60 1.54 21.45 -26.36
C GLY A 60 1.45 22.13 -27.73
N ALA A 61 0.50 21.74 -28.57
CA ALA A 61 0.30 22.34 -29.88
C ALA A 61 -0.18 23.80 -29.77
N GLU A 62 -1.09 24.09 -28.84
CA GLU A 62 -1.64 25.43 -28.61
C GLU A 62 -0.60 26.39 -28.02
N HIS A 63 0.34 25.87 -27.22
CA HIS A 63 1.35 26.67 -26.49
C HIS A 63 2.77 26.56 -27.06
N ASN A 64 2.95 25.92 -28.22
CA ASN A 64 4.25 25.69 -28.85
C ASN A 64 5.27 25.00 -27.91
N ILE A 65 4.79 23.95 -27.24
CA ILE A 65 5.56 23.09 -26.36
C ILE A 65 5.60 21.69 -26.97
N ASN A 66 6.81 21.14 -27.12
CA ASN A 66 7.02 19.76 -27.53
C ASN A 66 7.82 19.01 -26.47
N VAL A 67 7.31 17.86 -26.05
CA VAL A 67 7.90 16.97 -25.06
C VAL A 67 8.38 15.71 -25.76
N ILE A 68 9.61 15.30 -25.49
CA ILE A 68 10.19 14.05 -26.01
C ILE A 68 10.50 13.09 -24.87
N THR A 69 9.96 11.89 -24.94
CA THR A 69 10.23 10.85 -23.94
C THR A 69 11.57 10.17 -24.21
N SER A 70 12.30 9.85 -23.13
CA SER A 70 13.53 9.08 -23.19
C SER A 70 13.56 8.02 -22.10
N GLN A 71 13.37 6.77 -22.49
CA GLN A 71 13.50 5.64 -21.59
C GLN A 71 14.96 5.47 -21.15
N LYS A 72 15.19 5.30 -19.85
CA LYS A 72 16.48 4.82 -19.31
C LYS A 72 16.32 3.43 -18.67
N PRO A 73 17.41 2.65 -18.55
CA PRO A 73 17.37 1.35 -17.89
C PRO A 73 17.03 1.46 -16.41
N ASN A 74 16.09 0.63 -15.92
CA ASN A 74 15.65 0.63 -14.52
C ASN A 74 16.83 0.56 -13.52
N GLY A 75 17.79 -0.33 -13.76
CA GLY A 75 18.93 -0.55 -12.86
C GLY A 75 19.96 0.58 -12.79
N SER A 76 19.91 1.55 -13.72
CA SER A 76 20.85 2.68 -13.75
C SER A 76 20.16 4.05 -13.77
N TYR A 77 18.82 4.09 -13.68
CA TYR A 77 18.03 5.32 -13.86
C TYR A 77 18.47 6.41 -12.88
N THR A 78 18.43 6.13 -11.57
CA THR A 78 18.80 7.07 -10.51
C THR A 78 20.18 7.67 -10.72
N GLN A 79 21.19 6.82 -10.90
CA GLN A 79 22.57 7.27 -11.13
C GLN A 79 22.66 8.14 -12.40
N THR A 80 21.96 7.75 -13.47
CA THR A 80 21.98 8.48 -14.74
C THR A 80 21.40 9.89 -14.60
N VAL A 81 20.30 10.05 -13.85
CA VAL A 81 19.73 11.39 -13.58
C VAL A 81 20.72 12.21 -12.76
N GLN A 82 21.23 11.67 -11.65
CA GLN A 82 22.13 12.39 -10.74
C GLN A 82 23.41 12.90 -11.44
N VAL A 83 24.08 12.04 -12.23
CA VAL A 83 25.33 12.44 -12.92
C VAL A 83 25.11 13.41 -14.08
N THR A 84 23.88 13.52 -14.59
CA THR A 84 23.54 14.44 -15.69
C THR A 84 22.81 15.70 -15.22
N ALA A 85 22.54 15.84 -13.93
CA ALA A 85 21.72 16.93 -13.38
C ALA A 85 22.29 18.33 -13.66
N GLY A 86 23.62 18.46 -13.78
CA GLY A 86 24.30 19.72 -14.12
C GLY A 86 24.57 19.92 -15.62
N SER A 87 24.06 19.05 -16.51
CA SER A 87 24.36 19.06 -17.94
C SER A 87 23.10 19.34 -18.77
N ASP A 88 23.25 20.07 -19.88
CA ASP A 88 22.20 20.25 -20.90
C ASP A 88 21.76 18.92 -21.55
N ASN A 89 22.55 17.86 -21.40
CA ASN A 89 22.21 16.52 -21.85
C ASN A 89 21.27 15.77 -20.88
N GLY A 90 21.09 16.27 -19.66
CA GLY A 90 20.16 15.73 -18.67
C GLY A 90 18.69 15.94 -19.02
N PRO A 91 17.77 15.42 -18.19
CA PRO A 91 16.33 15.64 -18.36
C PRO A 91 15.94 17.10 -18.08
N ASP A 92 14.82 17.54 -18.64
CA ASP A 92 14.11 18.73 -18.16
C ASP A 92 13.04 18.32 -17.13
N VAL A 93 12.37 17.20 -17.40
CA VAL A 93 11.43 16.52 -16.52
C VAL A 93 11.88 15.09 -16.32
N PHE A 94 11.76 14.56 -15.12
CA PHE A 94 12.00 13.14 -14.84
C PHE A 94 10.96 12.61 -13.87
N VAL A 95 10.79 11.29 -13.83
CA VAL A 95 9.95 10.62 -12.83
C VAL A 95 10.78 10.16 -11.63
N ILE A 96 10.20 10.18 -10.44
CA ILE A 96 10.80 9.72 -9.18
C ILE A 96 9.74 9.09 -8.28
N TYR A 97 10.10 8.08 -7.49
CA TYR A 97 9.25 7.59 -6.41
C TYR A 97 9.22 8.58 -5.23
N ASP A 98 8.06 8.70 -4.58
CA ASP A 98 7.86 9.60 -3.44
C ASP A 98 8.83 9.35 -2.26
N ASN A 99 9.27 8.10 -2.05
CA ASN A 99 10.24 7.75 -1.01
C ASN A 99 11.64 8.38 -1.18
N ASP A 100 12.03 8.73 -2.42
CA ASP A 100 13.34 9.32 -2.71
C ASP A 100 13.31 10.87 -2.65
N MET A 101 12.11 11.48 -2.69
CA MET A 101 11.89 12.93 -2.85
C MET A 101 12.77 13.78 -1.94
N LYS A 102 12.68 13.59 -0.61
CA LYS A 102 13.41 14.43 0.37
C LYS A 102 14.91 14.44 0.13
N SER A 103 15.51 13.27 -0.12
CA SER A 103 16.95 13.16 -0.38
C SER A 103 17.36 13.84 -1.69
N TRP A 104 16.49 13.85 -2.71
CA TRP A 104 16.75 14.49 -4.00
C TRP A 104 16.56 16.01 -3.97
N ILE A 105 15.64 16.50 -3.13
CA ILE A 105 15.47 17.93 -2.85
C ILE A 105 16.74 18.47 -2.17
N ILE A 106 17.22 17.79 -1.12
CA ILE A 106 18.47 18.15 -0.43
C ILE A 106 19.67 18.09 -1.39
N GLY A 107 19.69 17.08 -2.27
CA GLY A 107 20.69 16.94 -3.33
C GLY A 107 20.60 17.98 -4.46
N GLN A 108 19.60 18.86 -4.43
CA GLN A 108 19.33 19.91 -5.43
C GLN A 108 19.16 19.39 -6.87
N TYR A 109 18.66 18.15 -7.03
CA TYR A 109 18.41 17.57 -8.36
C TYR A 109 17.11 18.08 -9.00
N MET A 110 16.20 18.60 -8.18
CA MET A 110 14.90 19.15 -8.56
C MET A 110 14.69 20.52 -7.92
N CYS A 111 13.77 21.30 -8.46
CA CYS A 111 13.49 22.65 -7.97
C CYS A 111 12.08 22.79 -7.43
N ASP A 112 11.90 23.79 -6.56
CA ASP A 112 10.58 24.27 -6.15
C ASP A 112 9.84 24.81 -7.38
N ILE A 113 8.60 24.35 -7.56
CA ILE A 113 7.70 24.71 -8.66
C ILE A 113 6.44 25.44 -8.17
N SER A 114 6.35 25.80 -6.88
CA SER A 114 5.14 26.38 -6.26
C SER A 114 4.65 27.61 -7.03
N SER A 115 5.51 28.62 -7.17
CA SER A 115 5.17 29.87 -7.86
C SER A 115 4.85 29.67 -9.36
N ASP A 116 5.52 28.71 -10.01
CA ASP A 116 5.30 28.41 -11.43
C ASP A 116 3.95 27.73 -11.64
N VAL A 117 3.57 26.80 -10.76
CA VAL A 117 2.27 26.12 -10.77
C VAL A 117 1.14 27.10 -10.50
N GLU A 118 1.31 28.03 -9.55
CA GLU A 118 0.34 29.08 -9.25
C GLU A 118 0.14 30.05 -10.42
N ALA A 119 1.23 30.43 -11.11
CA ALA A 119 1.19 31.34 -12.24
C ALA A 119 0.47 30.77 -13.48
N LEU A 120 0.51 29.44 -13.68
CA LEU A 120 -0.12 28.74 -14.81
C LEU A 120 -1.64 28.56 -14.61
N THR A 121 -2.41 29.63 -14.73
CA THR A 121 -3.85 29.62 -14.43
C THR A 121 -4.76 28.94 -15.47
N ASP A 122 -4.23 28.61 -16.65
CA ASP A 122 -4.94 27.97 -17.77
C ASP A 122 -5.01 26.44 -17.68
N ILE A 123 -4.28 25.83 -16.74
CA ILE A 123 -4.41 24.40 -16.40
C ILE A 123 -5.01 24.27 -15.01
N ASP A 124 -6.19 23.62 -14.92
CA ASP A 124 -6.81 23.24 -13.66
C ASP A 124 -6.24 21.92 -13.15
N LEU A 125 -5.85 21.88 -11.86
CA LEU A 125 -5.38 20.66 -11.21
C LEU A 125 -6.53 19.76 -10.75
N GLY A 126 -7.77 20.24 -10.71
CA GLY A 126 -8.92 19.43 -10.31
C GLY A 126 -8.85 18.96 -8.86
N ASP A 127 -9.33 17.74 -8.60
CA ASP A 127 -9.50 17.15 -7.27
C ASP A 127 -8.43 16.10 -6.94
N ILE A 128 -7.16 16.51 -7.03
CA ILE A 128 -6.02 15.65 -6.69
C ILE A 128 -6.19 15.10 -5.27
N MET A 129 -5.92 13.81 -5.11
CA MET A 129 -5.91 13.16 -3.81
C MET A 129 -4.89 13.83 -2.87
N GLU A 130 -5.42 14.49 -1.83
CA GLU A 130 -4.65 15.24 -0.84
C GLU A 130 -3.48 14.42 -0.24
N LYS A 131 -3.72 13.14 0.06
CA LYS A 131 -2.68 12.23 0.60
C LYS A 131 -1.50 12.02 -0.33
N THR A 132 -1.69 12.10 -1.65
CA THR A 132 -0.61 11.98 -2.63
C THR A 132 0.06 13.33 -2.86
N TYR A 133 -0.73 14.39 -2.94
CA TYR A 133 -0.22 15.75 -3.13
C TYR A 133 0.66 16.20 -1.96
N GLY A 134 0.21 15.99 -0.71
CA GLY A 134 0.94 16.40 0.49
C GLY A 134 2.34 15.77 0.63
N ARG A 135 2.59 14.60 0.03
CA ARG A 135 3.92 13.96 0.02
C ARG A 135 4.95 14.69 -0.85
N LEU A 136 4.49 15.60 -1.70
CA LEU A 136 5.32 16.37 -2.63
C LEU A 136 5.61 17.79 -2.12
N LEU A 137 5.04 18.13 -0.95
CA LEU A 137 5.32 19.32 -0.19
C LEU A 137 6.48 19.02 0.77
N TYR A 138 7.46 19.92 0.86
CA TYR A 138 8.57 19.75 1.78
C TYR A 138 9.21 21.08 2.18
N ASP A 139 9.31 21.31 3.48
CA ASP A 139 10.13 22.37 4.04
C ASP A 139 11.48 21.81 4.51
N ILE A 140 12.57 22.32 3.92
CA ILE A 140 13.94 21.84 4.18
C ILE A 140 14.42 22.25 5.57
N GLU A 141 13.98 23.40 6.08
CA GLU A 141 14.45 23.96 7.36
C GLU A 141 13.84 23.22 8.55
N THR A 142 12.55 22.92 8.47
CA THR A 142 11.77 22.24 9.52
C THR A 142 11.66 20.73 9.31
N ASN A 143 12.04 20.22 8.12
CA ASN A 143 11.89 18.83 7.71
C ASN A 143 10.42 18.33 7.75
N THR A 144 9.48 19.23 7.52
CA THR A 144 8.03 18.96 7.53
C THR A 144 7.45 18.89 6.12
N SER A 145 6.22 18.40 6.01
CA SER A 145 5.44 18.27 4.77
C SER A 145 4.01 18.74 5.03
N ASN A 146 3.89 19.99 5.45
CA ASN A 146 2.65 20.67 5.82
C ASN A 146 1.99 21.36 4.62
N PRO A 147 0.67 21.61 4.69
CA PRO A 147 0.01 22.50 3.73
C PRO A 147 0.68 23.88 3.71
N GLY A 148 1.12 24.30 2.52
CA GLY A 148 1.81 25.58 2.32
C GLY A 148 3.34 25.48 2.20
N ASP A 149 3.93 24.33 2.53
CA ASP A 149 5.35 24.09 2.26
C ASP A 149 5.63 24.06 0.74
N ALA A 150 6.88 24.21 0.35
CA ALA A 150 7.29 24.25 -1.05
C ALA A 150 6.94 22.94 -1.79
N LEU A 151 6.35 23.08 -2.98
CA LEU A 151 5.97 21.99 -3.88
C LEU A 151 7.12 21.64 -4.83
N TYR A 152 7.55 20.38 -4.83
CA TYR A 152 8.68 19.91 -5.66
C TYR A 152 8.30 19.00 -6.82
N GLY A 153 7.01 18.70 -6.99
CA GLY A 153 6.52 17.81 -8.03
C GLY A 153 5.01 17.71 -8.05
N LEU A 154 4.47 17.04 -9.06
CA LEU A 154 3.06 16.69 -9.12
C LEU A 154 2.87 15.19 -9.32
N PRO A 155 1.80 14.61 -8.73
CA PRO A 155 1.61 13.18 -8.75
C PRO A 155 1.24 12.74 -10.16
N LEU A 156 1.99 11.77 -10.68
CA LEU A 156 1.75 11.22 -12.00
C LEU A 156 1.14 9.83 -11.86
N ASP A 157 1.80 8.91 -11.15
CA ASP A 157 1.38 7.50 -10.98
C ASP A 157 0.87 7.21 -9.58
N SER A 158 -0.14 6.36 -9.47
CA SER A 158 -0.65 5.80 -8.21
C SER A 158 -0.85 4.30 -8.36
N GLN A 159 -0.34 3.55 -7.40
CA GLN A 159 -0.33 2.11 -7.42
C GLN A 159 -0.94 1.57 -6.13
N PRO A 160 -2.28 1.62 -5.99
CA PRO A 160 -2.95 1.14 -4.78
C PRO A 160 -2.64 -0.34 -4.54
N THR A 161 -2.61 -0.72 -3.26
CA THR A 161 -2.34 -2.09 -2.83
C THR A 161 -3.63 -2.79 -2.41
N ALA A 162 -3.75 -4.06 -2.77
CA ALA A 162 -4.84 -4.95 -2.35
C ALA A 162 -4.30 -6.33 -1.96
N LEU A 163 -5.14 -7.16 -1.35
CA LEU A 163 -4.86 -8.58 -1.19
C LEU A 163 -5.28 -9.33 -2.44
N TYR A 164 -4.32 -9.92 -3.15
CA TYR A 164 -4.60 -10.88 -4.22
C TYR A 164 -4.74 -12.26 -3.62
N TYR A 165 -5.78 -13.00 -3.99
CA TYR A 165 -6.00 -14.36 -3.50
C TYR A 165 -6.25 -15.34 -4.63
N ASN A 166 -5.86 -16.60 -4.42
CA ASN A 166 -6.11 -17.68 -5.36
C ASN A 166 -7.52 -18.26 -5.14
N GLU A 167 -8.48 -17.79 -5.93
CA GLU A 167 -9.89 -18.16 -5.83
C GLU A 167 -10.11 -19.67 -6.09
N THR A 168 -9.38 -20.25 -7.05
CA THR A 168 -9.45 -21.70 -7.31
C THR A 168 -9.01 -22.50 -6.09
N MET A 169 -7.95 -22.07 -5.42
CA MET A 169 -7.45 -22.72 -4.22
C MET A 169 -8.44 -22.63 -3.05
N PHE A 170 -9.10 -21.48 -2.88
CA PHE A 170 -10.15 -21.31 -1.88
C PHE A 170 -11.32 -22.25 -2.13
N LYS A 171 -11.81 -22.31 -3.38
CA LYS A 171 -12.88 -23.24 -3.79
C LYS A 171 -12.49 -24.70 -3.54
N ASN A 172 -11.25 -25.08 -3.85
CA ASN A 172 -10.73 -26.43 -3.59
C ASN A 172 -10.64 -26.76 -2.09
N ALA A 173 -10.49 -25.74 -1.23
CA ALA A 173 -10.53 -25.89 0.23
C ALA A 173 -11.95 -25.95 0.79
N GLY A 174 -12.98 -25.81 -0.04
CA GLY A 174 -14.39 -25.76 0.39
C GLY A 174 -14.81 -24.41 0.96
N ILE A 175 -14.00 -23.36 0.76
CA ILE A 175 -14.34 -21.99 1.13
C ILE A 175 -15.30 -21.42 0.09
N ILE A 176 -16.45 -20.94 0.57
CA ILE A 176 -17.43 -20.23 -0.25
C ILE A 176 -16.94 -18.79 -0.42
N VAL A 177 -16.64 -18.40 -1.65
CA VAL A 177 -16.23 -17.03 -1.98
C VAL A 177 -17.46 -16.25 -2.40
N ILE A 178 -17.69 -15.11 -1.74
CA ILE A 178 -18.79 -14.17 -2.06
C ILE A 178 -18.23 -12.77 -2.28
N SER A 179 -19.00 -11.93 -2.98
CA SER A 179 -18.64 -10.55 -3.25
C SER A 179 -19.74 -9.56 -2.90
N VAL A 180 -19.95 -9.30 -1.60
CA VAL A 180 -21.08 -8.48 -1.09
C VAL A 180 -20.55 -7.34 -0.23
N ASP A 181 -20.83 -6.09 -0.59
CA ASP A 181 -20.45 -4.94 0.24
C ASP A 181 -21.08 -5.05 1.66
N GLU A 182 -20.42 -4.49 2.69
CA GLU A 182 -20.79 -4.70 4.10
C GLU A 182 -22.23 -4.28 4.40
N GLU A 183 -22.68 -3.19 3.79
CA GLU A 183 -24.03 -2.64 3.83
C GLU A 183 -25.10 -3.54 3.19
N ASP A 184 -24.73 -4.36 2.21
CA ASP A 184 -25.63 -5.18 1.39
C ASP A 184 -25.80 -6.61 1.93
N MET A 185 -25.03 -6.97 2.97
CA MET A 185 -25.00 -8.32 3.54
C MET A 185 -26.37 -8.81 4.03
N ASP A 186 -27.21 -7.93 4.60
CA ASP A 186 -28.53 -8.32 5.09
C ASP A 186 -29.49 -8.66 3.93
N ALA A 187 -29.50 -7.84 2.87
CA ALA A 187 -30.30 -8.06 1.66
C ALA A 187 -29.86 -9.33 0.91
N TRP A 188 -28.55 -9.56 0.79
CA TRP A 188 -28.02 -10.79 0.19
C TRP A 188 -28.36 -12.02 1.03
N ASN A 189 -28.27 -11.93 2.36
CA ASN A 189 -28.67 -13.01 3.27
C ASN A 189 -30.16 -13.36 3.18
N ALA A 190 -31.01 -12.37 2.90
CA ALA A 190 -32.44 -12.53 2.65
C ALA A 190 -32.75 -13.06 1.24
N GLY A 191 -31.77 -13.10 0.34
CA GLY A 191 -31.93 -13.55 -1.04
C GLY A 191 -32.61 -12.53 -1.95
N GLU A 192 -32.52 -11.23 -1.61
CA GLU A 192 -33.14 -10.12 -2.33
C GLU A 192 -32.26 -9.60 -3.48
N ILE A 193 -30.94 -9.73 -3.33
CA ILE A 193 -29.93 -9.31 -4.31
C ILE A 193 -28.95 -10.44 -4.61
N ALA A 194 -28.34 -10.38 -5.80
CA ALA A 194 -27.13 -11.13 -6.08
C ALA A 194 -25.90 -10.40 -5.54
N ASP A 195 -24.80 -11.12 -5.32
CA ASP A 195 -23.50 -10.51 -5.07
C ASP A 195 -22.92 -9.87 -6.36
N LYS A 196 -21.77 -9.19 -6.27
CA LYS A 196 -21.13 -8.54 -7.43
C LYS A 196 -20.69 -9.50 -8.54
N ASN A 197 -20.58 -10.79 -8.23
CA ASN A 197 -20.30 -11.84 -9.21
C ASN A 197 -21.59 -12.44 -9.81
N GLY A 198 -22.76 -11.92 -9.44
CA GLY A 198 -24.07 -12.41 -9.89
C GLY A 198 -24.57 -13.65 -9.14
N GLN A 199 -23.94 -14.05 -8.04
CA GLN A 199 -24.30 -15.23 -7.26
C GLN A 199 -25.27 -14.90 -6.13
N TRP A 200 -26.33 -15.70 -6.01
CA TRP A 200 -27.32 -15.58 -4.95
C TRP A 200 -26.95 -16.51 -3.79
N LYS A 201 -27.35 -16.18 -2.57
CA LYS A 201 -27.15 -17.08 -1.42
C LYS A 201 -27.72 -18.49 -1.66
N ARG A 202 -28.86 -18.60 -2.34
CA ARG A 202 -29.49 -19.88 -2.70
C ARG A 202 -28.65 -20.76 -3.64
N ASP A 203 -27.66 -20.17 -4.32
CA ASP A 203 -26.74 -20.90 -5.19
C ASP A 203 -25.67 -21.67 -4.38
N PHE A 204 -25.62 -21.45 -3.05
CA PHE A 204 -24.72 -22.13 -2.12
C PHE A 204 -25.50 -23.03 -1.14
N PRO A 205 -25.73 -24.32 -1.45
CA PRO A 205 -26.51 -25.22 -0.59
C PRO A 205 -25.99 -25.35 0.85
N LYS A 206 -24.67 -25.23 1.06
CA LYS A 206 -24.03 -25.25 2.39
C LYS A 206 -24.44 -24.07 3.29
N LEU A 207 -25.02 -23.01 2.72
CA LEU A 207 -25.50 -21.84 3.48
C LEU A 207 -26.97 -21.96 3.89
N ASN A 208 -27.64 -23.09 3.61
CA ASN A 208 -29.03 -23.27 4.02
C ASN A 208 -29.13 -23.23 5.55
N GLY A 209 -29.97 -22.33 6.07
CA GLY A 209 -30.13 -22.11 7.52
C GLY A 209 -28.98 -21.34 8.19
N VAL A 210 -27.97 -20.90 7.43
CA VAL A 210 -26.84 -20.11 7.95
C VAL A 210 -27.06 -18.63 7.62
N LYS A 211 -27.03 -17.75 8.62
CA LYS A 211 -26.89 -16.31 8.38
C LYS A 211 -25.40 -15.98 8.33
N VAL A 212 -24.91 -15.48 7.21
CA VAL A 212 -23.50 -15.12 7.06
C VAL A 212 -23.29 -13.75 7.71
N PRO A 213 -22.42 -13.63 8.73
CA PRO A 213 -22.16 -12.35 9.42
C PRO A 213 -21.32 -11.40 8.56
N LYS A 214 -21.28 -10.11 8.93
CA LYS A 214 -20.52 -9.05 8.23
C LYS A 214 -19.00 -9.15 8.49
N LYS A 215 -18.39 -10.27 8.08
CA LYS A 215 -16.98 -10.63 8.31
C LYS A 215 -16.23 -10.80 7.00
N GLY A 216 -14.92 -10.56 7.00
CA GLY A 216 -14.06 -10.82 5.84
C GLY A 216 -13.82 -12.31 5.64
N PHE A 217 -13.66 -13.04 6.75
CA PHE A 217 -13.62 -14.50 6.77
C PHE A 217 -14.48 -15.02 7.93
N PHE A 218 -15.30 -16.04 7.66
CA PHE A 218 -16.25 -16.60 8.61
C PHE A 218 -16.15 -18.12 8.65
N ARG A 219 -16.15 -18.65 9.87
CA ARG A 219 -16.21 -20.07 10.21
C ARG A 219 -17.31 -20.28 11.22
N ASN A 220 -18.31 -21.10 10.93
CA ASN A 220 -19.50 -21.21 11.77
C ASN A 220 -19.34 -22.09 13.03
N ILE A 221 -18.22 -22.80 13.21
CA ILE A 221 -18.02 -23.72 14.34
C ILE A 221 -16.78 -23.35 15.16
N SER A 222 -15.61 -23.29 14.53
CA SER A 222 -14.34 -23.08 15.23
C SER A 222 -13.58 -21.86 14.69
N PRO A 223 -14.11 -20.63 14.86
CA PRO A 223 -13.34 -19.44 14.51
C PRO A 223 -12.07 -19.36 15.35
N TYR A 224 -10.97 -18.95 14.72
CA TYR A 224 -9.77 -18.56 15.44
C TYR A 224 -9.90 -17.11 15.92
N TYR A 225 -9.41 -16.84 17.12
CA TYR A 225 -9.29 -15.47 17.63
C TYR A 225 -8.20 -15.37 18.69
N TYR A 226 -7.57 -14.20 18.73
CA TYR A 226 -6.55 -13.87 19.72
C TYR A 226 -7.06 -12.75 20.61
N ASN A 227 -7.01 -13.00 21.92
CA ASN A 227 -7.51 -12.05 22.92
C ASN A 227 -6.72 -12.18 24.22
N GLY A 228 -5.39 -12.07 24.13
CA GLY A 228 -4.47 -12.30 25.23
C GLY A 228 -4.74 -13.63 25.93
N ASN A 229 -5.09 -13.57 27.22
CA ASN A 229 -5.38 -14.75 28.04
C ASN A 229 -6.60 -15.57 27.58
N LYS A 230 -7.50 -15.03 26.75
CA LYS A 230 -8.72 -15.71 26.28
C LYS A 230 -8.60 -16.30 24.87
N THR A 231 -7.41 -16.38 24.31
CA THR A 231 -7.13 -16.89 22.94
C THR A 231 -7.68 -18.29 22.70
N LYS A 232 -8.28 -18.51 21.52
CA LYS A 232 -8.65 -19.85 21.03
C LYS A 232 -7.56 -20.37 20.11
N ALA A 233 -7.01 -21.54 20.45
CA ALA A 233 -6.05 -22.22 19.60
C ALA A 233 -6.68 -22.56 18.23
N TRP A 234 -5.88 -22.50 17.17
CA TRP A 234 -6.37 -22.82 15.84
C TRP A 234 -6.66 -24.32 15.72
N GLU A 235 -7.80 -24.63 15.12
CA GLU A 235 -8.23 -25.99 14.79
C GLU A 235 -8.49 -26.11 13.30
N LYS A 236 -8.06 -27.22 12.70
CA LYS A 236 -8.32 -27.54 11.31
C LYS A 236 -9.83 -27.57 11.04
N PRO A 237 -10.31 -26.99 9.93
CA PRO A 237 -11.73 -26.99 9.62
C PRO A 237 -12.34 -28.39 9.54
N LEU A 238 -13.52 -28.54 10.11
CA LEU A 238 -14.30 -29.77 9.99
C LEU A 238 -14.93 -29.87 8.60
N GLU A 239 -15.17 -31.07 8.11
CA GLU A 239 -15.85 -31.26 6.80
C GLU A 239 -17.27 -30.68 6.78
N SER A 240 -17.95 -30.72 7.94
CA SER A 240 -19.27 -30.14 8.16
C SER A 240 -19.25 -28.63 8.42
N GLU A 241 -18.08 -28.02 8.60
CA GLU A 241 -17.96 -26.59 8.85
C GLU A 241 -18.25 -25.80 7.58
N VAL A 242 -18.90 -24.65 7.76
CA VAL A 242 -19.15 -23.66 6.73
C VAL A 242 -18.07 -22.60 6.83
N LEU A 243 -17.36 -22.39 5.72
CA LEU A 243 -16.33 -21.39 5.57
C LEU A 243 -16.76 -20.40 4.49
N VAL A 244 -16.78 -19.12 4.81
CA VAL A 244 -17.13 -18.05 3.86
C VAL A 244 -16.03 -17.00 3.85
N PHE A 245 -15.57 -16.64 2.66
CA PHE A 245 -14.66 -15.52 2.43
C PHE A 245 -15.42 -14.45 1.63
N ASN A 246 -15.59 -13.26 2.20
CA ASN A 246 -16.19 -12.12 1.52
C ASN A 246 -15.11 -11.16 1.05
N ASN A 247 -14.89 -11.12 -0.26
CA ASN A 247 -13.82 -10.32 -0.86
C ASN A 247 -14.10 -8.80 -0.89
N ARG A 248 -15.21 -8.34 -0.29
CA ARG A 248 -15.60 -6.93 -0.17
C ARG A 248 -15.47 -6.38 1.25
N ILE A 249 -15.26 -7.24 2.24
CA ILE A 249 -15.11 -6.84 3.65
C ILE A 249 -13.67 -7.09 4.08
N ALA A 250 -13.01 -6.06 4.60
CA ALA A 250 -11.65 -6.19 5.13
C ALA A 250 -11.62 -7.20 6.30
N MET A 251 -10.69 -8.15 6.22
CA MET A 251 -10.42 -9.07 7.32
C MET A 251 -9.81 -8.34 8.52
N ASN A 252 -10.17 -8.74 9.74
CA ASN A 252 -9.34 -8.41 10.90
C ASN A 252 -8.09 -9.31 10.97
N TRP A 253 -7.17 -9.03 11.90
CA TRP A 253 -5.93 -9.79 12.02
C TRP A 253 -6.17 -11.27 12.33
N ASP A 254 -7.16 -11.59 13.16
CA ASP A 254 -7.51 -12.98 13.50
C ASP A 254 -8.08 -13.73 12.29
N GLU A 255 -8.96 -13.09 11.52
CA GLU A 255 -9.53 -13.62 10.27
C GLU A 255 -8.44 -13.90 9.23
N VAL A 256 -7.45 -13.01 9.10
CA VAL A 256 -6.26 -13.23 8.24
C VAL A 256 -5.48 -14.44 8.71
N GLU A 257 -5.19 -14.54 10.00
CA GLU A 257 -4.41 -15.65 10.56
C GLU A 257 -5.14 -16.98 10.41
N ASP A 258 -6.46 -17.01 10.63
CA ASP A 258 -7.28 -18.21 10.50
C ASP A 258 -7.24 -18.79 9.07
N ILE A 259 -7.57 -17.96 8.08
CA ILE A 259 -7.55 -18.40 6.67
C ILE A 259 -6.12 -18.75 6.24
N SER A 260 -5.11 -18.07 6.77
CA SER A 260 -3.71 -18.36 6.47
C SER A 260 -3.28 -19.73 6.98
N MET A 261 -3.68 -20.11 8.19
CA MET A 261 -3.34 -21.41 8.76
C MET A 261 -3.96 -22.57 7.98
N ILE A 262 -5.13 -22.38 7.34
CA ILE A 262 -5.71 -23.37 6.40
C ILE A 262 -4.75 -23.67 5.24
N PHE A 263 -4.03 -22.66 4.76
CA PHE A 263 -3.11 -22.75 3.62
C PHE A 263 -1.63 -22.79 4.03
N THR A 264 -1.31 -22.93 5.31
CA THR A 264 0.08 -23.03 5.76
C THR A 264 0.40 -24.47 6.12
N GLY A 265 1.43 -25.06 5.50
CA GLY A 265 1.78 -26.46 5.73
C GLY A 265 2.18 -26.75 7.19
N LYS A 266 2.65 -25.74 7.93
CA LYS A 266 2.96 -25.84 9.36
C LYS A 266 1.75 -26.24 10.21
N TYR A 267 0.56 -25.76 9.84
CA TYR A 267 -0.70 -25.99 10.56
C TYR A 267 -1.58 -27.05 9.89
N ASN A 268 -1.57 -27.10 8.55
CA ASN A 268 -2.38 -28.01 7.76
C ASN A 268 -1.54 -28.85 6.78
N PRO A 269 -0.55 -29.63 7.27
CA PRO A 269 0.26 -30.46 6.40
C PRO A 269 -0.60 -31.49 5.68
N LYS A 270 -0.29 -31.79 4.42
CA LYS A 270 -0.81 -33.03 3.81
C LYS A 270 -0.14 -34.23 4.48
N ALA A 271 -0.80 -35.39 4.38
CA ALA A 271 -0.26 -36.64 4.89
C ALA A 271 1.16 -36.89 4.36
N GLY A 272 2.09 -37.16 5.28
CA GLY A 272 3.51 -37.38 5.01
C GLY A 272 4.37 -36.12 4.97
N GLU A 273 3.81 -34.94 5.21
CA GLU A 273 4.58 -33.69 5.41
C GLU A 273 4.76 -33.35 6.91
N GLU A 274 4.12 -34.08 7.82
CA GLU A 274 4.23 -33.84 9.25
C GLU A 274 5.70 -33.92 9.72
N GLY A 275 6.17 -32.88 10.41
CA GLY A 275 7.52 -32.83 10.98
C GLY A 275 8.64 -32.48 9.99
N LYS A 276 8.36 -32.23 8.71
CA LYS A 276 9.36 -31.68 7.78
C LYS A 276 9.67 -30.22 8.09
N SER A 277 10.81 -29.74 7.61
CA SER A 277 11.23 -28.34 7.80
C SER A 277 10.32 -27.34 7.09
N ASN A 278 9.90 -27.68 5.85
CA ASN A 278 9.07 -26.85 4.99
C ASN A 278 7.85 -27.69 4.54
N PRO A 279 6.92 -27.99 5.46
CA PRO A 279 5.76 -28.80 5.13
C PRO A 279 4.87 -28.06 4.14
N VAL A 280 4.17 -28.80 3.27
CA VAL A 280 3.19 -28.24 2.33
C VAL A 280 1.79 -28.78 2.61
N THR A 281 0.77 -27.99 2.29
CA THR A 281 -0.62 -28.42 2.40
C THR A 281 -1.02 -29.36 1.26
N LYS A 282 -2.21 -29.94 1.34
CA LYS A 282 -2.79 -30.72 0.23
C LYS A 282 -3.10 -29.86 -1.01
N TYR A 283 -3.10 -28.53 -0.84
CA TYR A 283 -3.33 -27.55 -1.90
C TYR A 283 -2.02 -27.10 -2.59
N GLY A 284 -0.87 -27.59 -2.13
CA GLY A 284 0.45 -27.26 -2.68
C GLY A 284 1.12 -26.04 -2.06
N THR A 285 0.46 -25.38 -1.10
CA THR A 285 1.00 -24.18 -0.44
C THR A 285 1.96 -24.51 0.68
N GLU A 286 2.99 -23.69 0.82
CA GLU A 286 3.86 -23.64 2.00
C GLU A 286 3.28 -22.65 3.02
N PHE A 287 2.81 -21.49 2.54
CA PHE A 287 2.32 -20.38 3.35
C PHE A 287 0.93 -19.90 2.91
N GLY A 288 0.17 -19.35 3.84
CA GLY A 288 -1.18 -18.87 3.58
C GLY A 288 -1.29 -17.40 3.21
N TYR A 289 -0.40 -16.56 3.76
CA TYR A 289 -0.49 -15.12 3.61
C TYR A 289 0.88 -14.46 3.58
N PHE A 290 0.99 -13.37 2.85
CA PHE A 290 2.17 -12.52 2.87
C PHE A 290 1.78 -11.06 2.70
N THR A 291 2.35 -10.20 3.54
CA THR A 291 2.45 -8.77 3.31
C THR A 291 3.87 -8.33 3.65
N GLU A 292 4.50 -7.58 2.74
CA GLU A 292 5.81 -6.96 3.00
C GLU A 292 5.68 -5.74 3.91
N TRP A 293 4.52 -5.09 3.85
CA TRP A 293 4.25 -3.85 4.53
C TRP A 293 3.47 -4.11 5.80
N TRP A 294 3.98 -3.59 6.91
CA TRP A 294 3.32 -3.63 8.21
C TRP A 294 2.23 -2.55 8.35
N PHE A 295 2.04 -1.69 7.35
CA PHE A 295 1.17 -0.51 7.41
C PHE A 295 -0.28 -0.85 7.75
N ASN A 296 -0.80 -1.94 7.19
CA ASN A 296 -2.15 -2.44 7.50
C ASN A 296 -2.27 -3.08 8.91
N TYR A 297 -1.16 -3.13 9.66
CA TYR A 297 -1.12 -3.38 11.10
C TYR A 297 -0.87 -2.07 11.85
N GLY A 298 0.33 -1.50 11.76
CA GLY A 298 0.74 -0.36 12.58
C GLY A 298 0.00 0.94 12.28
N TRP A 299 -0.13 1.35 11.01
CA TRP A 299 -0.94 2.53 10.68
C TRP A 299 -2.42 2.27 10.89
N SER A 300 -2.91 1.03 10.77
CA SER A 300 -4.33 0.75 10.98
C SER A 300 -4.80 1.12 12.40
N VAL A 301 -3.94 0.95 13.41
CA VAL A 301 -4.21 1.36 14.80
C VAL A 301 -3.86 2.83 15.07
N GLY A 302 -3.53 3.64 14.07
CA GLY A 302 -3.16 5.04 14.28
C GLY A 302 -1.70 5.27 14.67
N GLY A 303 -0.88 4.21 14.68
CA GLY A 303 0.56 4.34 14.85
C GLY A 303 1.26 4.96 13.63
N ASP A 304 2.54 5.26 13.78
CA ASP A 304 3.41 5.75 12.71
C ASP A 304 4.88 5.31 12.88
N CYS A 305 5.68 5.46 11.83
CA CYS A 305 7.13 5.25 11.84
C CYS A 305 7.84 6.28 12.74
N LEU A 306 7.36 7.53 12.64
CA LEU A 306 7.92 8.70 13.29
C LEU A 306 6.80 9.48 13.95
N ASN A 307 7.00 9.88 15.20
CA ASN A 307 6.16 10.86 15.88
C ASN A 307 6.86 12.22 15.86
N ASP A 308 6.14 13.27 15.47
CA ASP A 308 6.56 14.65 15.72
C ASP A 308 6.16 15.01 17.16
N LEU A 309 7.17 15.26 18.00
CA LEU A 309 7.01 15.54 19.42
C LEU A 309 6.58 16.99 19.71
N THR A 310 6.60 17.87 18.71
CA THR A 310 6.26 19.29 18.86
C THR A 310 5.27 19.81 17.83
N GLY A 311 5.09 19.09 16.72
CA GLY A 311 4.38 19.58 15.54
C GLY A 311 5.24 20.54 14.70
N SER A 312 6.54 20.60 14.98
CA SER A 312 7.52 21.50 14.35
C SER A 312 8.81 20.78 13.97
N GLY A 313 8.78 19.46 13.81
CA GLY A 313 9.88 18.69 13.25
C GLY A 313 10.80 18.00 14.26
N ASP A 314 10.38 17.86 15.53
CA ASP A 314 11.12 17.09 16.54
C ASP A 314 10.75 15.61 16.45
N TRP A 315 11.40 14.88 15.55
CA TRP A 315 11.02 13.51 15.21
C TRP A 315 11.63 12.45 16.15
N ASN A 316 10.79 11.52 16.62
CA ASN A 316 11.21 10.29 17.29
C ASN A 316 10.76 9.05 16.51
N PHE A 317 11.58 8.00 16.49
CA PHE A 317 11.19 6.70 15.94
C PHE A 317 10.19 5.99 16.87
N SER A 318 8.99 5.72 16.37
CA SER A 318 7.82 5.41 17.20
C SER A 318 7.26 4.00 17.06
N LEU A 319 7.90 3.10 16.30
CA LEU A 319 7.41 1.71 16.18
C LEU A 319 7.41 0.95 17.52
N LEU A 320 8.22 1.41 18.48
CA LEU A 320 8.28 0.86 19.82
C LEU A 320 7.34 1.57 20.81
N ASP A 321 6.51 2.53 20.39
CA ASP A 321 5.55 3.21 21.28
C ASP A 321 4.61 2.18 21.94
N PRO A 322 4.69 1.97 23.28
CA PRO A 322 3.82 1.05 24.00
C PRO A 322 2.49 1.68 24.38
N ASN A 323 2.34 2.99 24.21
CA ASN A 323 1.13 3.67 24.64
C ASN A 323 -0.03 3.28 23.71
N PRO A 324 -1.22 3.01 24.28
CA PRO A 324 -2.41 2.69 23.48
C PRO A 324 -2.72 3.79 22.47
N ASN A 325 -3.42 3.40 21.42
CA ASN A 325 -3.99 4.33 20.45
C ASN A 325 -5.50 4.43 20.63
N TYR A 326 -6.12 5.45 20.03
CA TYR A 326 -7.54 5.71 20.19
C TYR A 326 -8.17 6.11 18.87
N VAL A 327 -9.43 5.72 18.66
CA VAL A 327 -10.24 6.07 17.49
C VAL A 327 -11.58 6.63 17.92
N VAL A 328 -12.09 7.64 17.20
CA VAL A 328 -13.45 8.14 17.41
C VAL A 328 -14.45 7.18 16.80
N MET A 329 -15.35 6.63 17.62
CA MET A 329 -16.36 5.68 17.19
C MET A 329 -17.72 6.34 16.92
N LYS A 330 -17.96 7.52 17.50
CA LYS A 330 -19.20 8.30 17.31
C LYS A 330 -18.97 9.77 17.68
N GLY A 331 -19.80 10.66 17.15
CA GLY A 331 -19.70 12.09 17.43
C GLY A 331 -18.33 12.65 17.05
N THR A 332 -17.75 13.43 17.95
CA THR A 332 -16.40 14.00 17.81
C THR A 332 -15.62 13.88 19.12
N PHE A 333 -14.31 13.99 19.04
CA PHE A 333 -13.42 14.13 20.20
C PHE A 333 -12.49 15.32 20.01
N THR A 334 -12.26 16.13 21.05
CA THR A 334 -11.30 17.24 20.98
C THR A 334 -10.03 16.85 21.72
N GLY A 335 -8.93 16.76 21.00
CA GLY A 335 -7.62 16.45 21.55
C GLY A 335 -7.04 17.57 22.41
N ARG A 336 -5.94 17.28 23.12
CA ARG A 336 -5.23 18.22 24.00
C ARG A 336 -4.89 19.56 23.32
N THR A 337 -4.52 19.53 22.04
CA THR A 337 -4.15 20.71 21.25
C THR A 337 -5.35 21.52 20.73
N GLY A 338 -6.57 21.04 20.99
CA GLY A 338 -7.81 21.62 20.47
C GLY A 338 -8.24 21.07 19.11
N LYS A 339 -7.48 20.14 18.51
CA LYS A 339 -7.88 19.47 17.27
C LYS A 339 -9.15 18.65 17.47
N VAL A 340 -10.14 18.84 16.60
CA VAL A 340 -11.40 18.09 16.61
C VAL A 340 -11.30 16.91 15.66
N TYR A 341 -11.44 15.70 16.21
CA TYR A 341 -11.44 14.43 15.50
C TYR A 341 -12.86 13.96 15.21
N GLN A 342 -13.07 13.44 14.00
CA GLN A 342 -14.32 12.87 13.49
C GLN A 342 -14.34 11.35 13.60
N VAL A 343 -15.53 10.74 13.51
CA VAL A 343 -15.71 9.29 13.48
C VAL A 343 -14.77 8.63 12.45
N GLY A 344 -14.05 7.60 12.89
CA GLY A 344 -13.05 6.87 12.10
C GLY A 344 -11.64 7.47 12.14
N GLU A 345 -11.45 8.67 12.71
CA GLU A 345 -10.13 9.26 12.87
C GLU A 345 -9.43 8.74 14.13
N THR A 346 -8.13 8.51 14.00
CA THR A 346 -7.26 8.11 15.11
C THR A 346 -6.67 9.33 15.80
N ILE A 347 -6.61 9.33 17.13
CA ILE A 347 -6.08 10.45 17.91
C ILE A 347 -4.56 10.51 17.74
N GLY A 348 -4.04 11.70 17.43
CA GLY A 348 -2.62 11.93 17.15
C GLY A 348 -1.77 11.94 18.41
N PHE A 349 -0.46 11.74 18.24
CA PHE A 349 0.49 11.65 19.36
C PHE A 349 0.39 12.82 20.35
N LEU A 350 0.48 14.06 19.86
CA LEU A 350 0.41 15.27 20.69
C LEU A 350 -0.92 15.47 21.43
N ASP A 351 -1.98 14.84 20.92
CA ASP A 351 -3.34 14.93 21.44
C ASP A 351 -3.70 13.80 22.41
N LYS A 352 -2.97 12.67 22.37
CA LYS A 352 -3.14 11.54 23.29
C LYS A 352 -2.18 11.57 24.48
N MET A 353 -0.97 12.10 24.29
CA MET A 353 0.07 12.09 25.33
C MET A 353 -0.13 13.22 26.34
N ASN A 354 0.18 12.94 27.60
CA ASN A 354 0.17 13.93 28.67
C ASN A 354 1.44 14.80 28.57
N ILE A 355 1.34 15.86 27.76
CA ILE A 355 2.41 16.85 27.58
C ILE A 355 2.12 18.04 28.48
N LEU A 356 3.05 18.37 29.38
CA LEU A 356 2.91 19.50 30.30
C LEU A 356 3.20 20.83 29.61
N THR A 357 2.45 21.87 29.99
CA THR A 357 2.75 23.24 29.59
C THR A 357 3.58 23.90 30.70
N VAL A 358 4.83 24.26 30.39
CA VAL A 358 5.77 24.95 31.28
C VAL A 358 6.05 26.34 30.70
N ASP A 359 5.87 27.38 31.52
CA ASP A 359 6.07 28.78 31.12
C ASP A 359 5.30 29.20 29.83
N GLY A 360 4.11 28.63 29.65
CA GLY A 360 3.24 28.91 28.49
C GLY A 360 3.65 28.21 27.19
N LYS A 361 4.54 27.22 27.25
CA LYS A 361 4.91 26.37 26.11
C LYS A 361 4.79 24.90 26.49
N ASP A 362 4.40 24.09 25.52
CA ASP A 362 4.44 22.64 25.71
C ASP A 362 5.89 22.17 25.83
N GLU A 363 6.13 21.24 26.75
CA GLU A 363 7.40 20.54 26.85
C GLU A 363 7.62 19.62 25.64
N VAL A 364 8.89 19.23 25.43
CA VAL A 364 9.24 18.18 24.48
C VAL A 364 9.50 16.91 25.27
N LEU A 365 8.69 15.87 25.03
CA LEU A 365 8.87 14.59 25.70
C LEU A 365 10.22 13.96 25.34
N VAL A 366 10.82 13.24 26.29
CA VAL A 366 12.11 12.56 26.11
C VAL A 366 11.85 11.08 25.85
N PRO A 367 12.12 10.55 24.64
CA PRO A 367 11.97 9.13 24.36
C PRO A 367 13.12 8.31 24.98
N ASP A 368 12.85 7.04 25.34
CA ASP A 368 13.88 6.07 25.70
C ASP A 368 14.11 5.00 24.61
N ASP A 369 15.10 4.14 24.85
CA ASP A 369 15.48 3.05 23.93
C ASP A 369 14.43 1.94 23.84
N TYR A 370 13.45 1.92 24.75
CA TYR A 370 12.35 0.96 24.75
C TYR A 370 11.12 1.53 24.05
N GLY A 371 11.04 2.83 23.78
CA GLY A 371 9.94 3.51 23.10
C GLY A 371 8.96 4.21 24.04
N ASP A 372 9.25 4.27 25.34
CA ASP A 372 8.50 5.07 26.30
C ASP A 372 8.88 6.55 26.23
N TYR A 373 8.06 7.41 26.85
CA TYR A 373 8.23 8.87 26.83
C TYR A 373 8.16 9.44 28.25
N TYR A 374 9.10 10.32 28.58
CA TYR A 374 9.24 10.94 29.90
C TYR A 374 9.03 12.45 29.83
N HIS A 375 8.55 13.02 30.93
CA HIS A 375 8.49 14.48 31.09
C HIS A 375 9.89 15.09 31.11
N ALA A 376 10.05 16.27 30.53
CA ALA A 376 11.34 16.90 30.32
C ALA A 376 12.07 17.16 31.64
N GLY A 377 13.31 16.65 31.75
CA GLY A 377 14.15 16.83 32.95
C GLY A 377 13.74 15.99 34.16
N THR A 378 12.87 14.99 33.98
CA THR A 378 12.43 14.08 35.05
C THR A 378 12.67 12.61 34.67
N THR A 379 12.36 11.69 35.60
CA THR A 379 12.26 10.25 35.35
C THR A 379 10.81 9.76 35.34
N ASP A 380 9.84 10.69 35.33
CA ASP A 380 8.43 10.37 35.38
C ASP A 380 7.93 10.13 33.95
N LEU A 381 7.23 9.01 33.75
CA LEU A 381 6.58 8.69 32.48
C LEU A 381 5.50 9.73 32.19
N ALA A 382 5.46 10.22 30.96
CA ALA A 382 4.44 11.15 30.52
C ALA A 382 3.05 10.50 30.59
N GLY A 383 2.92 9.32 29.97
CA GLY A 383 1.67 8.58 29.90
C GLY A 383 0.58 9.27 29.08
N ILE A 384 -0.66 8.87 29.31
CA ILE A 384 -1.84 9.32 28.55
C ILE A 384 -2.48 10.55 29.20
N TRP A 385 -2.84 11.53 28.38
CA TRP A 385 -3.51 12.77 28.80
C TRP A 385 -4.86 12.48 29.48
N SER A 386 -5.17 13.21 30.56
CA SER A 386 -6.38 12.95 31.37
C SER A 386 -7.69 13.10 30.58
N GLY A 387 -7.73 13.95 29.53
CA GLY A 387 -8.92 14.07 28.69
C GLY A 387 -9.30 12.78 27.96
N ILE A 388 -8.33 11.92 27.64
CA ILE A 388 -8.59 10.58 27.10
C ILE A 388 -9.20 9.68 28.17
N THR A 389 -8.61 9.65 29.37
CA THR A 389 -9.09 8.75 30.45
C THR A 389 -10.46 9.18 30.98
N GLU A 390 -10.71 10.48 31.05
CA GLU A 390 -12.02 11.06 31.38
C GLU A 390 -13.09 10.73 30.32
N GLU A 391 -12.74 10.77 29.03
CA GLU A 391 -13.65 10.35 27.95
C GLU A 391 -13.98 8.86 28.02
N MET A 392 -12.97 8.01 28.17
CA MET A 392 -13.11 6.56 28.25
C MET A 392 -13.91 6.09 29.47
N ALA A 393 -13.96 6.90 30.55
CA ALA A 393 -14.70 6.58 31.77
C ALA A 393 -16.21 6.87 31.67
N LYS A 394 -16.69 7.49 30.59
CA LYS A 394 -18.13 7.72 30.37
C LYS A 394 -18.87 6.41 30.15
N GLU A 395 -20.15 6.37 30.50
CA GLU A 395 -21.01 5.19 30.24
C GLU A 395 -21.07 4.84 28.74
N ASP A 396 -20.95 5.86 27.89
CA ASP A 396 -21.05 5.74 26.45
C ASP A 396 -19.96 6.63 25.80
N PRO A 397 -18.69 6.20 25.77
CA PRO A 397 -17.55 7.01 25.36
C PRO A 397 -17.54 7.26 23.84
N ALA A 398 -17.14 8.46 23.40
CA ALA A 398 -17.03 8.81 21.98
C ALA A 398 -15.87 8.10 21.27
N ILE A 399 -14.85 7.69 22.02
CA ILE A 399 -13.64 7.03 21.52
C ILE A 399 -13.56 5.58 22.02
N ALA A 400 -12.79 4.75 21.30
CA ALA A 400 -12.42 3.41 21.72
C ALA A 400 -10.90 3.24 21.73
N GLU A 401 -10.41 2.49 22.71
CA GLU A 401 -9.00 2.08 22.80
C GLU A 401 -8.66 1.02 21.75
N MET A 402 -7.50 1.20 21.12
CA MET A 402 -6.87 0.32 20.15
C MET A 402 -5.46 -0.06 20.62
N PRO A 403 -4.88 -1.14 20.08
CA PRO A 403 -3.51 -1.53 20.38
C PRO A 403 -2.51 -0.40 20.16
N SER A 404 -1.44 -0.43 20.94
CA SER A 404 -0.26 0.39 20.74
C SER A 404 0.41 0.08 19.39
N THR A 405 1.30 0.97 18.96
CA THR A 405 2.10 0.73 17.74
C THR A 405 3.02 -0.48 17.93
N ARG A 406 3.58 -0.64 19.14
CA ARG A 406 4.40 -1.81 19.49
C ARG A 406 3.63 -3.12 19.35
N GLU A 407 2.44 -3.22 19.94
CA GLU A 407 1.60 -4.43 19.86
C GLU A 407 1.22 -4.78 18.41
N ALA A 408 0.85 -3.76 17.62
CA ALA A 408 0.53 -3.96 16.21
C ALA A 408 1.74 -4.45 15.40
N PHE A 409 2.92 -3.88 15.66
CA PHE A 409 4.16 -4.29 14.98
C PHE A 409 4.62 -5.68 15.41
N GLN A 410 4.50 -6.02 16.70
CA GLN A 410 4.73 -7.38 17.19
C GLN A 410 3.81 -8.39 16.53
N ARG A 411 2.51 -8.07 16.39
CA ARG A 411 1.55 -8.92 15.68
C ARG A 411 1.96 -9.17 14.24
N TYR A 412 2.45 -8.13 13.55
CA TYR A 412 3.01 -8.25 12.20
C TYR A 412 4.26 -9.15 12.17
N LEU A 413 5.22 -8.94 13.08
CA LEU A 413 6.47 -9.72 13.14
C LEU A 413 6.20 -11.23 13.34
N LYS A 414 5.17 -11.56 14.12
CA LYS A 414 4.77 -12.96 14.36
C LYS A 414 4.42 -13.70 13.07
N LEU A 415 3.87 -13.04 12.05
CA LEU A 415 3.39 -13.70 10.82
C LEU A 415 4.46 -14.60 10.16
N GLY A 416 5.69 -14.09 10.05
CA GLY A 416 6.81 -14.79 9.40
C GLY A 416 7.90 -15.29 10.36
N ALA A 417 7.72 -15.09 11.66
CA ALA A 417 8.62 -15.63 12.68
C ALA A 417 8.31 -17.12 12.92
N ALA A 418 9.36 -17.93 13.09
CA ALA A 418 9.20 -19.35 13.41
C ALA A 418 8.41 -19.54 14.71
N THR A 419 7.69 -20.65 14.85
CA THR A 419 6.92 -20.96 16.08
C THR A 419 7.77 -21.16 17.34
N THR A 420 9.10 -21.19 17.21
CA THR A 420 10.06 -21.25 18.31
C THR A 420 10.71 -19.91 18.63
N ALA A 421 10.47 -18.88 17.81
CA ALA A 421 10.97 -17.54 18.05
C ALA A 421 10.13 -16.88 19.15
N ASP A 422 10.80 -16.16 20.04
CA ASP A 422 10.19 -15.34 21.08
C ASP A 422 10.03 -13.90 20.58
N ILE A 423 8.79 -13.45 20.46
CA ILE A 423 8.38 -12.10 20.07
C ILE A 423 7.68 -11.49 21.28
N ASP A 424 8.50 -10.95 22.20
CA ASP A 424 8.06 -10.29 23.44
C ASP A 424 7.15 -11.16 24.33
N GLY A 425 7.54 -12.41 24.56
CA GLY A 425 6.80 -13.38 25.36
C GLY A 425 5.81 -14.22 24.55
N GLU A 426 5.64 -13.95 23.26
CA GLU A 426 4.76 -14.72 22.37
C GLU A 426 5.53 -15.47 21.28
N SER A 427 5.01 -16.64 20.88
CA SER A 427 5.59 -17.40 19.78
C SER A 427 5.23 -16.84 18.41
N GLY A 428 6.14 -16.94 17.45
CA GLY A 428 5.86 -16.72 16.04
C GLY A 428 4.78 -17.64 15.47
N LEU A 429 4.20 -17.27 14.33
CA LEU A 429 3.15 -18.01 13.65
C LEU A 429 3.67 -18.83 12.47
N ASP A 430 4.72 -18.42 11.77
CA ASP A 430 5.27 -19.19 10.63
C ASP A 430 4.22 -19.45 9.51
N ILE A 431 3.34 -18.47 9.27
CA ILE A 431 2.27 -18.51 8.24
C ILE A 431 2.58 -17.69 7.00
N SER A 432 3.70 -16.95 7.04
CA SER A 432 4.20 -16.07 5.99
C SER A 432 5.68 -16.37 5.73
N PRO A 433 6.15 -16.34 4.48
CA PRO A 433 7.57 -16.52 4.21
C PRO A 433 8.40 -15.41 4.86
N ASN A 434 9.55 -15.79 5.45
CA ASN A 434 10.46 -14.88 6.12
C ASN A 434 11.12 -13.89 5.12
N PRO A 435 11.41 -12.63 5.52
CA PRO A 435 12.05 -11.64 4.64
C PRO A 435 13.32 -12.12 3.90
N ASN A 436 14.15 -12.94 4.54
CA ASN A 436 15.36 -13.49 3.91
C ASN A 436 15.04 -14.43 2.73
N VAL A 437 13.93 -15.14 2.83
CA VAL A 437 13.44 -16.08 1.80
C VAL A 437 12.77 -15.31 0.67
N VAL A 438 11.99 -14.28 1.01
CA VAL A 438 11.24 -13.48 0.02
C VAL A 438 12.15 -12.57 -0.79
N THR A 439 13.16 -11.95 -0.19
CA THR A 439 14.08 -11.01 -0.89
C THR A 439 14.78 -11.64 -2.09
N ALA A 440 15.10 -12.94 -2.03
CA ALA A 440 15.81 -13.63 -3.11
C ALA A 440 14.92 -13.97 -4.32
N ARG A 441 13.63 -14.25 -4.08
CA ARG A 441 12.70 -14.76 -5.10
C ARG A 441 11.64 -13.73 -5.52
N GLY A 442 11.33 -12.76 -4.68
CA GLY A 442 10.17 -11.86 -4.80
C GLY A 442 8.87 -12.54 -4.39
N SER A 443 8.05 -11.84 -3.61
CA SER A 443 6.80 -12.39 -3.03
C SER A 443 5.78 -12.81 -4.09
N ILE A 444 5.64 -12.03 -5.16
CA ILE A 444 4.70 -12.36 -6.25
C ILE A 444 5.03 -13.71 -6.92
N ASN A 445 6.30 -14.13 -6.93
CA ASN A 445 6.71 -15.40 -7.53
C ASN A 445 6.30 -16.63 -6.69
N TYR A 446 6.08 -16.46 -5.38
CA TYR A 446 5.46 -17.49 -4.53
C TYR A 446 3.97 -17.64 -4.87
N PHE A 447 3.29 -16.51 -5.11
CA PHE A 447 1.89 -16.53 -5.50
C PHE A 447 1.71 -17.13 -6.90
N PHE A 448 2.54 -16.74 -7.88
CA PHE A 448 2.51 -17.32 -9.22
C PHE A 448 2.76 -18.83 -9.23
N SER A 449 3.64 -19.33 -8.35
CA SER A 449 3.88 -20.78 -8.26
C SER A 449 2.80 -21.54 -7.48
N GLN A 450 1.83 -20.83 -6.90
CA GLN A 450 0.76 -21.38 -6.05
C GLN A 450 1.30 -21.96 -4.73
N GLU A 451 2.50 -21.53 -4.29
CA GLU A 451 3.06 -21.87 -2.97
C GLU A 451 2.54 -20.94 -1.86
N LEU A 452 1.87 -19.84 -2.25
CA LEU A 452 1.26 -18.84 -1.38
C LEU A 452 -0.20 -18.61 -1.79
N ALA A 453 -1.11 -18.59 -0.81
CA ALA A 453 -2.55 -18.46 -1.09
C ALA A 453 -3.06 -17.01 -1.19
N ILE A 454 -2.48 -16.08 -0.42
CA ILE A 454 -2.86 -14.66 -0.38
C ILE A 454 -1.60 -13.80 -0.37
N VAL A 455 -1.54 -12.75 -1.19
CA VAL A 455 -0.41 -11.81 -1.23
C VAL A 455 -0.89 -10.36 -1.29
N ALA A 456 -0.36 -9.49 -0.42
CA ALA A 456 -0.54 -8.04 -0.56
C ALA A 456 0.40 -7.53 -1.66
N GLN A 457 -0.14 -6.92 -2.71
CA GLN A 457 0.65 -6.33 -3.80
C GLN A 457 -0.01 -5.09 -4.40
N THR A 458 0.76 -4.32 -5.15
CA THR A 458 0.27 -3.13 -5.85
C THR A 458 -0.51 -3.49 -7.12
N SER A 459 -1.32 -2.57 -7.63
CA SER A 459 -2.04 -2.71 -8.91
C SER A 459 -1.11 -2.92 -10.12
N ALA A 460 0.17 -2.57 -10.01
CA ALA A 460 1.15 -2.75 -11.08
C ALA A 460 1.35 -4.23 -11.48
N TYR A 461 1.03 -5.18 -10.59
CA TYR A 461 1.16 -6.62 -10.85
C TYR A 461 -0.06 -7.26 -11.50
N MET A 462 -1.18 -6.54 -11.69
CA MET A 462 -2.42 -7.12 -12.22
C MET A 462 -2.25 -7.79 -13.58
N ALA A 463 -1.53 -7.15 -14.50
CA ALA A 463 -1.30 -7.66 -15.86
C ALA A 463 -0.48 -8.96 -15.83
N ASP A 464 0.67 -8.93 -15.14
CA ASP A 464 1.54 -10.09 -14.98
C ASP A 464 0.80 -11.24 -14.30
N LEU A 465 0.05 -10.94 -13.24
CA LEU A 465 -0.75 -11.95 -12.54
C LEU A 465 -1.79 -12.59 -13.46
N SER A 466 -2.51 -11.80 -14.23
CA SER A 466 -3.51 -12.32 -15.16
C SER A 466 -2.91 -13.26 -16.21
N GLU A 467 -1.73 -12.91 -16.73
CA GLU A 467 -1.00 -13.78 -17.64
C GLU A 467 -0.56 -15.08 -16.95
N GLN A 468 0.01 -14.99 -15.75
CA GLN A 468 0.47 -16.15 -14.98
C GLN A 468 -0.68 -17.07 -14.58
N ALA A 469 -1.79 -16.51 -14.13
CA ALA A 469 -3.02 -17.22 -13.79
C ALA A 469 -3.55 -18.01 -14.99
N ARG A 470 -3.67 -17.37 -16.16
CA ARG A 470 -4.07 -18.05 -17.41
C ARG A 470 -3.08 -19.15 -17.81
N ARG A 471 -1.78 -18.89 -17.74
CA ARG A 471 -0.73 -19.85 -18.12
C ARG A 471 -0.72 -21.08 -17.21
N ARG A 472 -1.04 -20.90 -15.92
CA ARG A 472 -0.95 -21.92 -14.88
C ARG A 472 -2.30 -22.54 -14.50
N GLY A 473 -3.41 -22.00 -15.03
CA GLY A 473 -4.75 -22.57 -14.90
C GLY A 473 -5.40 -22.35 -13.54
N PHE A 474 -5.29 -21.15 -12.96
CA PHE A 474 -6.02 -20.79 -11.74
C PHE A 474 -6.78 -19.47 -11.88
N GLU A 475 -7.84 -19.32 -11.09
CA GLU A 475 -8.61 -18.08 -10.93
C GLU A 475 -8.05 -17.27 -9.76
N TRP A 476 -8.12 -15.95 -9.89
CA TRP A 476 -7.70 -15.00 -8.87
C TRP A 476 -8.69 -13.83 -8.84
N ASP A 477 -8.71 -13.15 -7.71
CA ASP A 477 -9.43 -11.89 -7.54
C ASP A 477 -8.73 -11.08 -6.41
N VAL A 478 -9.28 -9.92 -6.05
CA VAL A 478 -8.72 -9.07 -4.97
C VAL A 478 -9.65 -8.93 -3.78
N ALA A 479 -9.10 -8.59 -2.61
CA ALA A 479 -9.83 -8.21 -1.42
C ALA A 479 -9.18 -6.99 -0.74
N PRO A 480 -9.92 -6.24 0.09
CA PRO A 480 -9.34 -5.16 0.89
C PRO A 480 -8.18 -5.66 1.76
N LEU A 481 -7.21 -4.77 2.01
CA LEU A 481 -6.16 -5.03 3.00
C LEU A 481 -6.76 -5.29 4.38
N ALA A 482 -6.04 -6.08 5.18
CA ALA A 482 -6.42 -6.30 6.58
C ALA A 482 -6.52 -4.96 7.32
N VAL A 483 -7.37 -4.91 8.35
CA VAL A 483 -7.51 -3.72 9.19
C VAL A 483 -7.66 -4.15 10.64
N TYR A 484 -7.14 -3.38 11.59
CA TYR A 484 -7.53 -3.58 12.98
C TYR A 484 -9.06 -3.44 13.13
N LYS A 485 -9.70 -4.50 13.60
CA LYS A 485 -11.15 -4.57 13.80
C LYS A 485 -11.44 -5.59 14.90
N ARG A 486 -12.09 -5.15 15.98
CA ARG A 486 -12.44 -5.98 17.13
C ARG A 486 -13.95 -6.17 17.20
N TYR A 487 -14.39 -7.43 17.27
CA TYR A 487 -15.78 -7.79 17.53
C TYR A 487 -16.07 -7.81 19.04
N ALA A 488 -17.32 -7.58 19.42
CA ALA A 488 -17.76 -7.58 20.81
C ALA A 488 -17.54 -8.95 21.48
N ASP A 489 -17.85 -10.03 20.76
CA ASP A 489 -17.58 -11.40 21.20
C ASP A 489 -16.96 -12.23 20.06
N PRO A 490 -15.63 -12.33 19.98
CA PRO A 490 -14.98 -13.11 18.92
C PRO A 490 -15.15 -14.64 19.11
N ALA A 491 -15.63 -15.11 20.27
CA ALA A 491 -15.89 -16.53 20.50
C ALA A 491 -17.21 -16.99 19.90
N ASP A 492 -18.17 -16.06 19.72
CA ASP A 492 -19.41 -16.28 18.97
C ASP A 492 -19.14 -16.09 17.46
N PRO A 493 -19.21 -17.17 16.65
CA PRO A 493 -19.02 -17.09 15.21
C PRO A 493 -19.93 -16.07 14.53
N GLU A 494 -21.16 -15.91 15.01
CA GLU A 494 -22.20 -15.08 14.40
C GLU A 494 -22.10 -13.60 14.83
N ASN A 495 -21.35 -13.29 15.88
CA ASN A 495 -21.18 -11.90 16.34
C ASN A 495 -20.35 -11.08 15.35
N ASP A 496 -20.97 -10.09 14.72
CA ASP A 496 -20.32 -9.12 13.84
C ASP A 496 -20.38 -7.67 14.37
N THR A 497 -20.73 -7.50 15.64
CA THR A 497 -20.77 -6.17 16.27
C THR A 497 -19.36 -5.65 16.48
N VAL A 498 -18.96 -4.64 15.72
CA VAL A 498 -17.63 -4.03 15.80
C VAL A 498 -17.59 -2.99 16.92
N VAL A 499 -16.66 -3.17 17.87
CA VAL A 499 -16.47 -2.27 19.03
C VAL A 499 -15.25 -1.36 18.89
N ALA A 500 -14.35 -1.64 17.95
CA ALA A 500 -13.25 -0.77 17.55
C ALA A 500 -12.83 -1.11 16.12
N LYS A 501 -12.61 -0.11 15.27
CA LYS A 501 -12.14 -0.27 13.89
C LYS A 501 -11.12 0.81 13.58
N GLY A 502 -9.93 0.37 13.17
CA GLY A 502 -8.85 1.24 12.74
C GLY A 502 -9.08 1.85 11.36
N LYS A 503 -8.18 2.75 10.96
CA LYS A 503 -8.19 3.33 9.61
C LYS A 503 -7.74 2.30 8.58
N GLN A 504 -8.32 2.35 7.38
CA GLN A 504 -7.76 1.63 6.24
C GLN A 504 -6.38 2.19 5.93
N ALA A 505 -5.38 1.31 5.90
CA ALA A 505 -4.00 1.66 5.66
C ALA A 505 -3.35 0.64 4.74
N GLY A 506 -2.53 1.11 3.82
CA GLY A 506 -1.86 0.29 2.84
C GLY A 506 -0.66 0.99 2.28
N HIS A 507 0.23 0.21 1.68
CA HIS A 507 1.30 0.76 0.89
C HIS A 507 0.74 1.40 -0.38
N SER A 508 1.33 2.51 -0.79
CA SER A 508 1.07 3.11 -2.09
C SER A 508 2.32 3.90 -2.43
N ASN A 509 3.12 3.36 -3.34
CA ASN A 509 4.16 4.15 -3.98
C ASN A 509 3.49 5.02 -5.02
N ALA A 510 3.67 6.34 -4.89
CA ALA A 510 3.35 7.26 -5.95
C ALA A 510 4.62 7.56 -6.76
N ILE A 511 4.46 7.73 -8.06
CA ILE A 511 5.52 8.28 -8.90
C ILE A 511 5.13 9.72 -9.22
N ALA A 512 6.01 10.65 -8.88
CA ALA A 512 5.86 12.05 -9.20
C ALA A 512 6.59 12.39 -10.50
N ALA A 513 6.03 13.33 -11.26
CA ALA A 513 6.77 14.04 -12.30
C ALA A 513 7.36 15.32 -11.70
N VAL A 514 8.65 15.53 -11.93
CA VAL A 514 9.42 16.57 -11.26
C VAL A 514 10.32 17.31 -12.24
N VAL A 515 10.57 18.59 -11.95
CA VAL A 515 11.34 19.48 -12.83
C VAL A 515 12.78 19.56 -12.36
N ARG A 516 13.73 19.28 -13.25
CA ARG A 516 15.16 19.32 -12.93
C ARG A 516 15.57 20.72 -12.51
N ASN A 517 16.34 20.80 -11.43
CA ASN A 517 16.94 22.06 -11.02
C ASN A 517 17.89 22.61 -12.11
N GLY A 518 17.81 23.91 -12.39
CA GLY A 518 18.65 24.56 -13.40
C GLY A 518 18.32 24.20 -14.86
N THR A 519 17.13 23.67 -15.17
CA THR A 519 16.65 23.62 -16.57
C THR A 519 16.41 25.03 -17.10
N THR A 520 16.83 25.26 -18.35
CA THR A 520 16.52 26.49 -19.10
C THR A 520 15.12 26.50 -19.70
N LYS A 521 14.33 25.42 -19.49
CA LYS A 521 12.98 25.23 -20.03
C LYS A 521 11.94 25.09 -18.91
N LYS A 522 12.17 25.73 -17.76
CA LYS A 522 11.36 25.56 -16.53
C LYS A 522 9.86 25.74 -16.81
N ASP A 523 9.44 26.85 -17.41
CA ASP A 523 8.03 27.15 -17.67
C ASP A 523 7.35 26.05 -18.51
N LYS A 524 8.02 25.57 -19.56
CA LYS A 524 7.52 24.49 -20.42
C LYS A 524 7.47 23.15 -19.70
N ALA A 525 8.47 22.87 -18.87
CA ALA A 525 8.54 21.67 -18.05
C ALA A 525 7.43 21.65 -16.98
N VAL A 526 7.21 22.77 -16.29
CA VAL A 526 6.12 22.91 -15.31
C VAL A 526 4.76 22.79 -15.99
N ALA A 527 4.55 23.40 -17.17
CA ALA A 527 3.30 23.25 -17.91
C ALA A 527 2.99 21.77 -18.23
N PHE A 528 3.99 21.00 -18.66
CA PHE A 528 3.84 19.56 -18.88
C PHE A 528 3.51 18.83 -17.56
N VAL A 529 4.27 19.07 -16.49
CA VAL A 529 4.08 18.44 -15.17
C VAL A 529 2.70 18.77 -14.59
N LYS A 530 2.20 20.00 -14.77
CA LYS A 530 0.87 20.43 -14.36
C LYS A 530 -0.22 19.74 -15.18
N TRP A 531 -0.05 19.67 -16.51
CA TRP A 531 -1.02 19.03 -17.39
C TRP A 531 -1.14 17.52 -17.13
N VAL A 532 -0.05 16.80 -16.91
CA VAL A 532 -0.12 15.35 -16.64
C VAL A 532 -0.84 15.04 -15.32
N ALA A 533 -0.80 15.96 -14.35
CA ALA A 533 -1.52 15.84 -13.08
C ALA A 533 -2.98 16.32 -13.16
N SER A 534 -3.33 17.13 -14.16
CA SER A 534 -4.70 17.63 -14.39
C SER A 534 -5.71 16.51 -14.69
N PRO A 535 -7.03 16.78 -14.63
CA PRO A 535 -8.05 15.83 -15.07
C PRO A 535 -7.84 15.32 -16.50
N ALA A 536 -7.36 16.15 -17.43
CA ALA A 536 -7.12 15.73 -18.82
C ALA A 536 -6.01 14.66 -18.91
N GLY A 537 -4.86 14.89 -18.26
CA GLY A 537 -3.77 13.92 -18.22
C GLY A 537 -4.14 12.65 -17.46
N GLN A 538 -4.84 12.79 -16.33
CA GLN A 538 -5.23 11.65 -15.51
C GLN A 538 -6.36 10.82 -16.15
N LEU A 539 -7.21 11.41 -17.00
CA LEU A 539 -8.18 10.67 -17.81
C LEU A 539 -7.49 9.74 -18.81
N VAL A 540 -6.43 10.19 -19.49
CA VAL A 540 -5.62 9.34 -20.37
C VAL A 540 -5.13 8.10 -19.62
N ARG A 541 -4.64 8.29 -18.39
CA ARG A 541 -4.17 7.19 -17.54
C ARG A 541 -5.28 6.22 -17.17
N ALA A 542 -6.43 6.74 -16.74
CA ALA A 542 -7.60 5.93 -16.38
C ALA A 542 -8.02 5.05 -17.56
N LYS A 543 -8.08 5.62 -18.79
CA LYS A 543 -8.42 4.89 -20.02
C LYS A 543 -7.38 3.85 -20.44
N LEU A 544 -6.17 3.90 -19.90
CA LEU A 544 -5.13 2.89 -20.11
C LEU A 544 -5.11 1.81 -19.01
N GLY A 545 -6.01 1.89 -18.03
CA GLY A 545 -6.13 0.94 -16.92
C GLY A 545 -5.24 1.25 -15.72
N PHE A 546 -4.71 2.47 -15.64
CA PHE A 546 -3.94 2.95 -14.48
C PHE A 546 -4.83 3.78 -13.58
N PHE A 547 -4.68 3.62 -12.26
CA PHE A 547 -5.42 4.42 -11.30
C PHE A 547 -5.01 5.91 -11.42
N PRO A 548 -5.98 6.82 -11.54
CA PRO A 548 -5.70 8.24 -11.56
C PRO A 548 -5.46 8.76 -10.14
N ASN A 549 -4.79 9.91 -10.05
CA ASN A 549 -4.63 10.67 -8.81
C ASN A 549 -5.79 11.67 -8.57
N GLN A 550 -6.85 11.60 -9.37
CA GLN A 550 -8.06 12.44 -9.29
C GLN A 550 -9.20 11.61 -8.70
N LYS A 551 -9.84 12.08 -7.62
CA LYS A 551 -10.93 11.31 -6.98
C LYS A 551 -12.11 11.13 -7.94
N SER A 552 -12.44 12.17 -8.69
CA SER A 552 -13.51 12.20 -9.69
C SER A 552 -13.34 11.20 -10.83
N LEU A 553 -12.11 10.76 -11.13
CA LEU A 553 -11.81 9.89 -12.28
C LEU A 553 -11.64 8.41 -11.92
N ILE A 554 -11.80 8.01 -10.64
CA ILE A 554 -11.63 6.60 -10.24
C ILE A 554 -12.59 5.68 -11.03
N GLY A 555 -13.83 6.13 -11.28
CA GLY A 555 -14.81 5.39 -12.07
C GLY A 555 -14.53 5.31 -13.57
N GLU A 556 -13.54 6.06 -14.08
CA GLU A 556 -13.17 6.09 -15.50
C GLU A 556 -12.09 5.08 -15.85
N VAL A 557 -11.58 4.33 -14.87
CA VAL A 557 -10.53 3.32 -15.07
C VAL A 557 -11.04 2.20 -15.97
N GLU A 558 -10.39 2.03 -17.11
CA GLU A 558 -10.69 0.96 -18.06
C GLU A 558 -9.67 -0.17 -17.93
N PHE A 559 -10.08 -1.29 -17.37
CA PHE A 559 -9.21 -2.45 -17.31
C PHE A 559 -9.06 -3.09 -18.70
N LYS A 560 -7.81 -3.32 -19.11
CA LYS A 560 -7.52 -4.11 -20.31
C LYS A 560 -8.24 -5.47 -20.22
N LYS A 561 -8.85 -5.92 -21.31
CA LYS A 561 -9.63 -7.16 -21.35
C LYS A 561 -8.79 -8.34 -20.84
N GLY A 562 -9.31 -9.04 -19.83
CA GLY A 562 -8.66 -10.21 -19.23
C GLY A 562 -7.57 -9.89 -18.20
N ILE A 563 -7.46 -8.63 -17.76
CA ILE A 563 -6.50 -8.18 -16.74
C ILE A 563 -7.18 -7.73 -15.43
N ALA A 564 -8.50 -7.51 -15.45
CA ALA A 564 -9.27 -7.02 -14.30
C ALA A 564 -9.60 -8.13 -13.27
N PRO A 565 -9.59 -7.82 -11.96
CA PRO A 565 -10.30 -8.60 -10.96
C PRO A 565 -11.81 -8.60 -11.26
N LYS A 566 -12.51 -9.65 -10.83
CA LYS A 566 -13.96 -9.79 -11.11
C LYS A 566 -14.79 -8.89 -10.21
N ASN A 567 -14.35 -8.68 -8.97
CA ASN A 567 -15.11 -7.93 -7.98
C ASN A 567 -14.97 -6.39 -8.06
N VAL A 568 -14.28 -5.88 -9.09
CA VAL A 568 -14.12 -4.44 -9.38
C VAL A 568 -14.84 -4.00 -10.65
N THR A 569 -15.41 -4.94 -11.42
CA THR A 569 -16.08 -4.68 -12.71
C THR A 569 -17.59 -4.68 -12.61
#